data_AF-A0A498HY21-F1
#
_entry.id   AF-A0A498HY21-F1
#
_cell.length_a   1.000
_cell.length_b   1.000
_cell.length_c   1.000
_cell.angle_alpha   90.00
_cell.angle_beta   90.00
_cell.angle_gamma   90.00
#
_symmetry.space_group_name_H-M   'P 1'
#
loop_
_entity.id
_entity.type
_entity.pdbx_description
1 polymer ?
#
loop_
_entity_poly.entity_id
_entity_poly.type
_entity_poly.pdbx_seq_one_letter_code
_entity_poly.pdbx_strand_id
1 'polypeptide(L)' 'MGKGGKAGEPENMDARPFGVHNIKIQPFKLPNVEAHDVRVRIKAVGIIKSQSTLCGSPSTNRSLKG' A
#
# COMPACT_ATOMS: atom_id res chain seq x y z
N MET A 1 21.05 -10.16 35.60
CA MET A 1 21.32 -9.90 34.16
C MET A 1 20.05 -10.23 33.38
N GLY A 2 19.19 -9.24 33.12
CA GLY A 2 17.98 -9.43 32.33
C GLY A 2 18.29 -9.32 30.84
N LYS A 3 18.03 -10.38 30.07
CA LYS A 3 18.13 -10.37 28.59
C LYS A 3 17.12 -9.36 28.04
N GLY A 4 17.60 -8.18 27.65
CA GLY A 4 16.86 -7.27 26.79
C GLY A 4 16.65 -7.96 25.44
N GLY A 5 15.49 -8.58 25.26
CA GLY A 5 15.07 -9.09 23.97
C GLY A 5 15.05 -7.92 22.99
N LYS A 6 15.91 -7.97 21.97
CA LYS A 6 15.71 -7.17 20.77
C LYS A 6 14.41 -7.67 20.14
N ALA A 7 13.27 -7.11 20.54
CA ALA A 7 12.07 -7.19 19.73
C ALA A 7 12.49 -6.67 18.36
N GLY A 8 12.57 -7.56 17.37
CA GLY A 8 13.09 -7.25 16.05
C GLY A 8 12.40 -6.00 15.51
N GLU A 9 13.16 -5.12 14.86
CA GLU A 9 12.56 -3.96 14.21
C GLU A 9 11.41 -4.43 13.31
N PRO A 10 10.25 -3.78 13.37
CA PRO A 10 9.11 -4.19 12.57
C PRO A 10 9.46 -4.14 11.07
N GLU A 11 9.15 -5.22 10.35
CA GLU A 11 9.38 -5.33 8.91
C GLU A 11 8.47 -4.33 8.17
N ASN A 12 9.04 -3.61 7.19
CA ASN A 12 8.27 -2.68 6.38
C ASN A 12 7.43 -3.46 5.34
N MET A 13 6.14 -3.14 5.25
CA MET A 13 5.22 -3.75 4.28
C MET A 13 4.80 -2.71 3.24
N ASP A 14 4.61 -3.13 1.98
CA ASP A 14 3.92 -2.34 0.94
C ASP A 14 2.53 -2.91 0.66
N ALA A 15 1.60 -2.05 0.24
CA ALA A 15 0.29 -2.44 -0.27
C ALA A 15 0.24 -2.10 -1.77
N ARG A 16 0.24 -3.12 -2.63
CA ARG A 16 0.34 -2.94 -4.09
C ARG A 16 -0.85 -3.56 -4.82
N PRO A 17 -1.39 -2.89 -5.85
CA PRO A 17 -2.36 -3.51 -6.73
C PRO A 17 -1.67 -4.54 -7.64
N PHE A 18 -2.20 -5.77 -7.66
CA PHE A 18 -1.78 -6.84 -8.58
C PHE A 18 -2.81 -7.09 -9.70
N GLY A 19 -3.95 -6.42 -9.66
CA GLY A 19 -5.02 -6.50 -10.64
C GLY A 19 -6.22 -5.65 -10.24
N VAL A 20 -7.31 -5.76 -11.01
CA VAL A 20 -8.56 -5.05 -10.69
C VAL A 20 -9.12 -5.60 -9.37
N HIS A 21 -9.33 -4.72 -8.40
CA HIS A 21 -9.80 -5.06 -7.04
C HIS A 21 -8.89 -6.03 -6.26
N ASN A 22 -7.62 -6.17 -6.63
CA ASN A 22 -6.67 -7.03 -5.92
C ASN A 22 -5.51 -6.20 -5.36
N ILE A 23 -5.53 -5.94 -4.05
CA ILE A 23 -4.43 -5.33 -3.30
C ILE A 23 -3.77 -6.41 -2.47
N LYS A 24 -2.45 -6.54 -2.60
CA LYS A 24 -1.64 -7.47 -1.79
C LYS A 24 -0.73 -6.67 -0.87
N ILE A 25 -0.69 -7.09 0.39
CA ILE A 25 0.26 -6.60 1.39
C ILE A 25 1.45 -7.56 1.42
N GLN A 26 2.66 -7.06 1.24
CA GLN A 26 3.86 -7.91 1.24
C GLN A 26 5.08 -7.15 1.81
N PRO A 27 6.14 -7.87 2.21
CA PRO A 27 7.37 -7.23 2.67
C PRO A 27 7.98 -6.35 1.58
N PHE A 28 8.44 -5.17 1.98
CA PHE A 28 9.12 -4.23 1.10
C PHE A 28 10.37 -3.67 1.79
N LYS A 29 11.53 -3.94 1.20
CA LYS A 29 12.79 -3.36 1.65
C LYS A 29 12.87 -1.92 1.19
N LEU A 30 12.89 -0.99 2.13
CA LEU A 30 13.04 0.43 1.84
C LEU A 30 14.39 0.69 1.14
N PRO A 31 14.41 1.47 0.05
CA PRO A 31 15.65 1.91 -0.57
C PRO A 31 16.42 2.84 0.37
N ASN A 32 17.69 3.09 0.03
CA ASN A 32 18.46 4.12 0.72
C ASN A 32 17.87 5.50 0.40
N VAL A 33 18.03 6.44 1.34
CA VAL A 33 17.49 7.80 1.21
C VAL A 33 18.59 8.70 0.65
N GLU A 34 18.30 9.40 -0.45
CA GLU A 34 19.22 10.36 -1.05
C GLU A 34 19.24 11.69 -0.29
N ALA A 35 20.21 12.57 -0.60
CA ALA A 35 20.48 13.79 0.17
C ALA A 35 19.28 14.76 0.30
N HIS A 36 18.31 14.68 -0.60
CA HIS A 36 17.13 15.54 -0.62
C HIS A 36 15.82 14.81 -0.27
N ASP A 37 15.91 13.52 0.07
CA ASP A 37 14.75 12.71 0.42
C ASP A 37 14.64 12.53 1.94
N VAL A 38 13.44 12.17 2.42
CA VAL A 38 13.19 11.91 3.84
C VAL A 38 12.51 10.57 4.05
N ARG A 39 12.88 9.88 5.13
CA ARG A 39 12.23 8.64 5.56
C ARG A 39 11.05 8.95 6.46
N VAL A 40 9.84 8.62 6.01
CA VAL A 40 8.60 8.83 6.77
C VAL A 40 8.07 7.51 7.31
N ARG A 41 7.72 7.48 8.60
CA ARG A 41 6.95 6.37 9.20
C ARG A 41 5.47 6.69 9.12
N ILE A 42 4.75 6.00 8.23
CA ILE A 42 3.32 6.21 8.00
C ILE A 42 2.53 5.67 9.19
N LYS A 43 1.71 6.53 9.82
CA LYS A 43 0.76 6.12 10.87
C LYS A 43 -0.65 5.89 10.34
N ALA A 44 -1.06 6.68 9.35
CA ALA A 44 -2.36 6.61 8.71
C ALA A 44 -2.27 7.17 7.30
N VAL A 45 -3.10 6.64 6.40
CA VAL A 45 -3.26 7.13 5.02
C VAL A 45 -4.74 7.06 4.66
N GLY A 46 -5.26 8.12 4.05
CA GLY A 46 -6.61 8.12 3.48
C GLY A 46 -6.55 7.66 2.02
N ILE A 47 -7.50 6.83 1.60
CA ILE A 47 -7.64 6.43 0.20
C ILE A 47 -8.68 7.34 -0.46
N ILE A 48 -8.28 8.02 -1.53
CA ILE A 48 -9.17 8.80 -2.39
C ILE A 48 -9.31 8.12 -3.75
N LYS A 49 -10.45 8.32 -4.41
CA LYS A 49 -10.60 7.91 -5.81
C LYS A 49 -9.72 8.82 -6.67
N SER A 50 -8.65 8.27 -7.24
CA SER A 50 -7.91 8.95 -8.29
C SER A 50 -8.72 8.91 -9.59
N GLN A 51 -8.67 9.98 -10.39
CA GLN A 51 -9.29 10.01 -11.72
C GLN A 51 -8.55 9.10 -12.72
N SER A 52 -7.29 8.75 -12.44
CA SER A 52 -6.54 7.76 -13.22
C SER A 52 -7.05 6.36 -12.89
N THR A 53 -7.43 5.62 -13.93
CA THR A 53 -8.02 4.27 -14.01
C THR A 53 -7.23 3.11 -13.35
N LEU A 54 -6.37 3.37 -12.36
CA LEU A 54 -5.54 2.36 -11.69
C LEU A 54 -6.35 1.26 -10.97
N CYS A 55 -7.62 1.51 -10.63
CA CYS A 55 -8.56 0.49 -10.16
C CYS A 55 -9.79 0.57 -11.07
N GLY A 56 -10.00 -0.47 -11.87
CA GLY A 56 -10.87 -0.49 -13.04
C GLY A 56 -12.22 0.23 -12.90
N SER A 57 -12.62 0.92 -13.96
CA SER A 57 -13.98 1.43 -14.14
C SER A 57 -15.00 0.29 -13.99
N PRO A 58 -16.11 0.47 -13.24
CA PRO A 58 -17.15 -0.53 -13.17
C PRO A 58 -17.74 -0.71 -14.58
N SER A 59 -17.60 -1.90 -15.16
CA SER A 59 -18.32 -2.29 -16.37
C SER A 59 -19.81 -2.22 -16.04
N THR A 60 -20.43 -1.14 -16.46
CA THR A 60 -21.85 -0.90 -16.25
C THR A 60 -22.61 -1.78 -17.23
N ASN A 61 -22.83 -3.05 -16.87
CA ASN A 61 -23.89 -3.85 -17.48
C ASN A 61 -25.24 -3.37 -16.93
N ARG A 62 -25.67 -2.18 -17.39
CA ARG A 62 -27.04 -1.71 -17.22
C ARG A 62 -27.91 -2.49 -18.20
N SER A 63 -28.35 -3.66 -17.77
CA SER A 63 -29.46 -4.39 -18.41
C SER A 63 -30.73 -3.55 -18.23
N LEU A 64 -30.99 -2.63 -19.16
CA LEU A 64 -32.32 -2.09 -19.38
C LEU A 64 -33.20 -3.23 -19.92
N LYS A 65 -33.90 -3.95 -19.04
CA LYS A 65 -35.10 -4.68 -19.42
C LYS A 65 -36.28 -3.75 -19.17
N GLY A 66 -37.00 -3.45 -20.25
CA GLY A 66 -38.25 -2.69 -20.24
C GLY A 66 -39.44 -3.49 -19.75
#